data_AF-A0AAJ5WQZ0-F1
#
_entry.id   AF-A0AAJ5WQZ0-F1
#
_cell.length_a   1.000
_cell.length_b   1.000
_cell.length_c   1.000
_cell.angle_alpha   90.00
_cell.angle_beta   90.00
_cell.angle_gamma   90.00
#
_symmetry.space_group_name_H-M   'P 1'
#
loop_
_entity.id
_entity.type
_entity.pdbx_description
1 polymer ?
#
loop_
_entity_poly.entity_id
_entity_poly.type
_entity_poly.pdbx_seq_one_letter_code
_entity_poly.pdbx_strand_id
1 'polypeptide(L)'
;MKKWTYSLLTGLAVMMLVLVACVKEKEKKFTEAGKPLTGSWRIVKVLRNSEDLTERFNFSSFRINFQDSAYTITSPVPFVVSKNGKWRFDDPQYPMELTFQPEGGTPVKPTFRYPVSKGNRSLVISFSPGCQSTKYEYTLEPLP
;
A
#
# COMPACT_ATOMS: atom_id res chain seq x y z
N MET A 1 24.46 19.39 -65.21
CA MET A 1 24.00 18.05 -64.76
C MET A 1 24.45 17.71 -63.33
N LYS A 2 25.72 17.92 -62.94
CA LYS A 2 26.24 17.62 -61.59
C LYS A 2 25.53 18.29 -60.39
N LYS A 3 25.03 19.54 -60.53
CA LYS A 3 24.34 20.23 -59.42
C LYS A 3 23.03 19.56 -59.01
N TRP A 4 22.30 18.98 -59.97
CA TRP A 4 21.02 18.32 -59.72
C TRP A 4 21.20 16.95 -59.04
N THR A 5 22.28 16.24 -59.37
CA THR A 5 22.63 14.97 -58.73
C THR A 5 23.04 15.17 -57.26
N TYR A 6 23.71 16.27 -56.92
CA TYR A 6 24.05 16.57 -55.51
C TYR A 6 22.82 16.95 -54.68
N SER A 7 21.85 17.71 -55.22
CA SER A 7 20.59 18.02 -54.52
C SER A 7 19.70 16.79 -54.32
N LEU A 8 19.72 15.83 -55.24
CA LEU A 8 19.00 14.56 -55.09
C LEU A 8 19.66 13.67 -54.03
N LEU A 9 20.99 13.61 -54.00
CA LEU A 9 21.74 12.86 -52.99
C LEU A 9 21.56 13.44 -51.58
N THR A 10 21.56 14.76 -51.43
CA THR A 10 21.31 15.39 -50.13
C THR A 10 19.87 15.20 -49.68
N GLY A 11 18.89 15.29 -50.57
CA GLY A 11 17.49 15.00 -50.26
C GLY A 11 17.27 13.56 -49.78
N LEU A 12 17.90 12.60 -50.45
CA LEU A 12 17.80 11.17 -50.08
C LEU A 12 18.47 10.88 -48.73
N ALA A 13 19.62 11.51 -48.45
CA ALA A 13 20.32 11.36 -47.18
C ALA A 13 19.51 11.94 -45.99
N VAL A 14 18.87 13.10 -46.19
CA VAL A 14 18.00 13.71 -45.16
C VAL A 14 16.77 12.83 -44.90
N MET A 15 16.18 12.24 -45.94
CA MET A 15 15.03 11.34 -45.79
C MET A 15 15.39 10.05 -45.04
N MET A 16 16.59 9.50 -45.24
CA MET A 16 17.06 8.34 -44.45
C MET A 16 17.27 8.68 -42.98
N LEU A 17 17.74 9.89 -42.64
CA LEU A 17 17.94 10.31 -41.25
C LEU A 17 16.62 10.42 -40.46
N VAL A 18 15.52 10.81 -41.12
CA VAL A 18 14.19 10.90 -40.47
C VAL A 18 13.65 9.52 -40.10
N LEU A 19 13.98 8.47 -40.86
CA LEU A 19 13.50 7.11 -40.59
C LEU A 19 14.21 6.44 -39.38
N VAL A 20 15.41 6.91 -39.00
CA VAL A 20 16.17 6.39 -37.85
C VAL A 20 15.73 7.03 -36.52
N ALA A 21 14.98 8.14 -36.57
CA ALA A 21 14.51 8.85 -35.37
C ALA A 21 13.38 8.11 -34.62
N CYS A 22 12.82 7.03 -35.17
CA CYS A 22 11.82 6.22 -34.48
C CYS A 22 12.49 5.23 -33.52
N VAL A 23 13.02 5.75 -32.41
CA VAL A 23 13.44 4.93 -31.28
C VAL A 23 12.18 4.60 -30.47
N LYS A 24 11.70 3.36 -30.54
CA LYS A 24 10.66 2.89 -29.62
C LYS A 24 11.19 2.98 -28.20
N GLU A 25 10.57 3.82 -27.37
CA GLU A 25 10.86 3.84 -25.93
C GLU A 25 10.60 2.44 -25.38
N LYS A 26 11.59 1.89 -24.66
CA LYS A 26 11.42 0.60 -24.00
C LYS A 26 10.40 0.78 -22.89
N GLU A 27 9.23 0.16 -23.03
CA GLU A 27 8.27 0.06 -21.93
C GLU A 27 9.00 -0.56 -20.73
N LYS A 28 9.10 0.21 -19.64
CA LYS A 28 9.59 -0.31 -18.37
C LYS A 28 8.58 -1.35 -17.91
N LYS A 29 8.94 -2.64 -17.95
CA LYS A 29 8.19 -3.70 -17.29
C LYS A 29 7.97 -3.29 -15.84
N PHE A 30 6.73 -3.04 -15.48
CA PHE A 30 6.36 -2.69 -14.13
C PHE A 30 6.65 -3.90 -13.24
N THR A 31 7.68 -3.82 -12.39
CA THR A 31 7.93 -4.84 -11.37
C THR A 31 6.96 -4.53 -10.24
N GLU A 32 6.01 -5.45 -9.97
CA GLU A 32 5.05 -5.31 -8.89
C GLU A 32 5.81 -4.99 -7.60
N ALA A 33 5.58 -3.80 -7.05
CA ALA A 33 6.18 -3.41 -5.79
C ALA A 33 5.73 -4.42 -4.72
N GLY A 34 6.68 -4.98 -3.97
CA GLY A 34 6.38 -5.99 -2.95
C GLY A 34 5.27 -5.50 -2.02
N LYS A 35 4.22 -6.32 -1.85
CA LYS A 35 3.02 -6.01 -1.05
C LYS A 35 3.45 -5.62 0.37
N PRO A 36 3.38 -4.33 0.76
CA PRO A 36 4.10 -3.80 1.93
C PRO A 36 3.55 -4.29 3.28
N LEU A 37 2.42 -4.98 3.29
CA LEU A 37 1.72 -5.40 4.50
C LEU A 37 2.06 -6.83 4.96
N THR A 38 2.65 -7.64 4.09
CA THR A 38 2.89 -9.07 4.37
C THR A 38 3.74 -9.24 5.62
N GLY A 39 3.36 -10.17 6.48
CA GLY A 39 4.06 -10.48 7.72
C GLY A 39 3.19 -10.31 8.97
N SER A 40 3.80 -10.51 10.14
CA SER A 40 3.14 -10.40 11.43
C SER A 40 3.38 -9.04 12.06
N TRP A 41 2.31 -8.44 12.58
CA TRP A 41 2.32 -7.10 13.16
C TRP A 41 1.83 -7.12 14.59
N ARG A 42 2.37 -6.21 15.40
CA ARG A 42 1.96 -5.98 16.79
C ARG A 42 1.50 -4.54 16.97
N ILE A 43 0.60 -4.32 17.92
CA ILE A 43 0.21 -2.97 18.35
C ILE A 43 1.32 -2.40 19.24
N VAL A 44 1.72 -1.16 18.97
CA VAL A 44 2.70 -0.41 19.77
C VAL A 44 2.14 0.87 20.38
N LYS A 45 1.03 1.39 19.85
CA LYS A 45 0.36 2.58 20.37
C LYS A 45 -1.14 2.53 20.11
N VAL A 46 -1.94 2.98 21.07
CA VAL A 46 -3.39 3.09 20.95
C VAL A 46 -3.87 4.43 21.47
N LEU A 47 -4.58 5.19 20.63
CA LEU A 47 -5.24 6.44 21.00
C LEU A 47 -6.76 6.27 20.89
N ARG A 48 -7.49 6.89 21.82
CA ARG A 48 -8.95 7.06 21.76
C ARG A 48 -9.29 8.53 21.92
N ASN A 49 -9.87 9.16 20.90
CA ASN A 49 -10.13 10.60 20.91
C ASN A 49 -8.88 11.42 21.32
N SER A 50 -7.70 11.00 20.84
CA SER A 50 -6.38 11.55 21.19
C SER A 50 -5.86 11.28 22.61
N GLU A 51 -6.63 10.62 23.48
CA GLU A 51 -6.15 10.11 24.76
C GLU A 51 -5.32 8.84 24.54
N ASP A 52 -4.12 8.79 25.13
CA ASP A 52 -3.26 7.61 25.04
C ASP A 52 -3.72 6.51 26.01
N LEU A 53 -4.04 5.34 25.45
CA LEU A 53 -4.49 4.16 26.18
C LEU A 53 -3.43 3.05 26.20
N THR A 54 -2.25 3.28 25.63
CA THR A 54 -1.23 2.25 25.38
C THR A 54 -0.82 1.54 26.67
N GLU A 55 -0.68 2.27 27.77
CA GLU A 55 -0.30 1.72 29.08
C GLU A 55 -1.48 1.26 29.92
N ARG A 56 -2.72 1.59 29.51
CA ARG A 56 -3.94 1.22 30.26
C ARG A 56 -4.38 -0.22 30.01
N PHE A 57 -3.96 -0.82 28.90
CA PHE A 57 -4.33 -2.17 28.51
C PHE A 57 -3.12 -2.95 28.02
N ASN A 58 -3.16 -4.27 28.18
CA ASN A 58 -2.10 -5.14 27.68
C ASN A 58 -2.37 -5.57 26.24
N PHE A 59 -1.65 -4.97 25.28
CA PHE A 59 -1.70 -5.34 23.85
C PHE A 59 -0.57 -6.29 23.42
N SER A 60 0.30 -6.73 24.35
CA SER A 60 1.54 -7.45 24.02
C SER A 60 1.31 -8.79 23.32
N SER A 61 0.17 -9.45 23.55
CA SER A 61 -0.22 -10.72 22.94
C SER A 61 -0.95 -10.58 21.60
N PHE A 62 -1.49 -9.41 21.29
CA PHE A 62 -2.24 -9.19 20.04
C PHE A 62 -1.32 -9.35 18.83
N ARG A 63 -1.74 -10.15 17.84
CA ARG A 63 -1.06 -10.27 16.56
C ARG A 63 -2.07 -10.24 15.42
N ILE A 64 -1.71 -9.52 14.37
CA ILE A 64 -2.35 -9.67 13.06
C ILE A 64 -1.28 -10.08 12.04
N ASN A 65 -1.50 -11.20 11.37
CA ASN A 65 -0.60 -11.71 10.35
C ASN A 65 -1.27 -11.59 8.98
N PHE A 66 -0.60 -10.94 8.03
CA PHE A 66 -1.08 -10.75 6.66
C PHE A 66 -0.30 -11.67 5.72
N GLN A 67 -1.01 -12.49 4.94
CA GLN A 67 -0.42 -13.40 3.98
C GLN A 67 -1.37 -13.61 2.79
N ASP A 68 -0.89 -13.47 1.56
CA ASP A 68 -1.61 -13.83 0.33
C ASP A 68 -3.08 -13.35 0.27
N SER A 69 -3.32 -12.08 0.64
CA SER A 69 -4.65 -11.46 0.72
C SER A 69 -5.58 -12.00 1.82
N ALA A 70 -5.08 -12.85 2.71
CA ALA A 70 -5.72 -13.27 3.94
C ALA A 70 -5.03 -12.67 5.18
N TYR A 71 -5.76 -12.57 6.27
CA TYR A 71 -5.22 -12.21 7.57
C TYR A 71 -5.77 -13.09 8.68
N THR A 72 -4.95 -13.30 9.69
CA THR A 72 -5.33 -14.00 10.93
C THR A 72 -5.08 -13.12 12.14
N ILE A 73 -5.97 -13.15 13.12
CA ILE A 73 -5.83 -12.43 14.39
C ILE A 73 -5.64 -13.41 15.54
N THR A 74 -4.70 -13.10 16.42
CA THR A 74 -4.51 -13.79 17.71
C THR A 74 -4.69 -12.81 18.85
N SER A 75 -5.28 -13.28 19.95
CA SER A 75 -5.59 -12.47 21.15
C SER A 75 -6.38 -11.20 20.81
N PRO A 76 -7.64 -11.34 20.33
CA PRO A 76 -8.42 -10.23 19.82
C PRO A 76 -8.64 -9.16 20.89
N VAL A 77 -8.38 -7.90 20.51
CA VAL A 77 -8.70 -6.70 21.27
C VAL A 77 -9.78 -5.92 20.52
N PRO A 78 -10.33 -4.80 21.06
CA PRO A 78 -11.22 -3.91 20.33
C PRO A 78 -10.55 -3.25 19.11
N PHE A 79 -10.42 -4.03 18.04
CA PHE A 79 -9.76 -3.70 16.77
C PHE A 79 -10.81 -3.58 15.66
N VAL A 80 -10.41 -3.08 14.48
CA VAL A 80 -11.33 -2.83 13.35
C VAL A 80 -12.10 -4.09 12.91
N VAL A 81 -11.50 -5.27 13.10
CA VAL A 81 -12.11 -6.58 12.87
C VAL A 81 -11.73 -7.52 14.02
N SER A 82 -12.62 -8.46 14.35
CA SER A 82 -12.46 -9.39 15.48
C SER A 82 -12.29 -10.86 15.06
N LYS A 83 -12.41 -11.15 13.76
CA LYS A 83 -12.27 -12.49 13.17
C LYS A 83 -11.23 -12.47 12.07
N ASN A 84 -10.74 -13.64 11.71
CA ASN A 84 -9.91 -13.82 10.52
C ASN A 84 -10.68 -13.44 9.26
N GLY A 85 -9.96 -13.26 8.16
CA GLY A 85 -10.60 -12.99 6.88
C GLY A 85 -9.64 -12.60 5.79
N LYS A 86 -10.14 -11.80 4.85
CA LYS A 86 -9.40 -11.33 3.68
C LYS A 86 -9.12 -9.84 3.77
N TRP A 87 -8.00 -9.42 3.24
CA TRP A 87 -7.66 -8.00 3.11
C TRP A 87 -7.26 -7.69 1.68
N ARG A 88 -7.43 -6.42 1.30
CA ARG A 88 -6.93 -5.92 0.02
C ARG A 88 -6.69 -4.42 0.11
N PHE A 89 -5.73 -3.97 -0.69
CA PHE A 89 -5.70 -2.58 -1.12
C PHE A 89 -6.55 -2.39 -2.37
N ASP A 90 -6.98 -1.15 -2.60
CA ASP A 90 -7.55 -0.72 -3.87
C ASP A 90 -6.51 -0.71 -5.01
N ASP A 91 -5.31 -0.24 -4.72
CA ASP A 91 -4.19 -0.21 -5.65
C ASP A 91 -2.93 -0.85 -5.00
N PRO A 92 -2.26 -1.81 -5.66
CA PRO A 92 -1.09 -2.49 -5.09
C PRO A 92 0.16 -1.60 -5.01
N GLN A 93 0.26 -0.56 -5.83
CA GLN A 93 1.42 0.33 -5.93
C GLN A 93 1.21 1.62 -5.11
N TYR A 94 0.01 2.19 -5.16
CA TYR A 94 -0.35 3.45 -4.50
C TYR A 94 -1.66 3.30 -3.71
N PRO A 95 -1.67 2.48 -2.64
CA PRO A 95 -2.89 2.18 -1.90
C PRO A 95 -3.45 3.45 -1.26
N MET A 96 -4.73 3.72 -1.50
CA MET A 96 -5.49 4.80 -0.84
C MET A 96 -6.58 4.24 0.07
N GLU A 97 -6.99 2.98 -0.16
CA GLU A 97 -8.00 2.28 0.63
C GLU A 97 -7.51 0.90 1.06
N LEU A 98 -7.69 0.58 2.36
CA LEU A 98 -7.48 -0.76 2.91
C LEU A 98 -8.85 -1.32 3.28
N THR A 99 -9.23 -2.45 2.68
CA THR A 99 -10.45 -3.16 3.02
C THR A 99 -10.12 -4.40 3.82
N PHE A 100 -10.80 -4.60 4.95
CA PHE A 100 -10.87 -5.87 5.67
C PHE A 100 -12.22 -6.52 5.43
N GLN A 101 -12.22 -7.80 5.06
CA GLN A 101 -13.39 -8.64 4.87
C GLN A 101 -13.33 -9.77 5.89
N PRO A 102 -13.91 -9.60 7.09
CA PRO A 102 -13.97 -10.67 8.08
C PRO A 102 -14.85 -11.84 7.59
N GLU A 103 -14.52 -13.04 8.04
CA GLU A 103 -15.31 -14.25 7.74
C GLU A 103 -16.74 -14.13 8.28
N GLY A 104 -17.71 -14.30 7.38
CA GLY A 104 -19.14 -14.19 7.70
C GLY A 104 -19.60 -12.79 8.11
N GLY A 105 -18.79 -11.75 7.89
CA GLY A 105 -19.12 -10.36 8.21
C GLY A 105 -19.18 -9.45 6.98
N THR A 106 -19.45 -8.17 7.20
CA THR A 106 -19.44 -7.15 6.15
C THR A 106 -18.03 -6.57 5.99
N PRO A 107 -17.65 -6.15 4.77
CA PRO A 107 -16.38 -5.48 4.56
C PRO A 107 -16.34 -4.13 5.29
N VAL A 108 -15.20 -3.85 5.91
CA VAL A 108 -14.93 -2.60 6.63
C VAL A 108 -13.68 -1.93 6.05
N LYS A 109 -13.72 -0.60 6.00
CA LYS A 109 -12.70 0.23 5.36
C LYS A 109 -12.21 1.28 6.35
N PRO A 110 -11.24 0.96 7.22
CA PRO A 110 -10.66 1.97 8.09
C PRO A 110 -9.85 2.97 7.28
N THR A 111 -9.66 4.16 7.84
CA THR A 111 -8.60 5.05 7.38
C THR A 111 -7.26 4.43 7.78
N PHE A 112 -6.27 4.43 6.90
CA PHE A 112 -4.92 3.96 7.25
C PHE A 112 -3.86 4.95 6.76
N ARG A 113 -2.66 4.86 7.36
CA ARG A 113 -1.45 5.58 6.95
C ARG A 113 -0.24 4.66 7.10
N TYR A 114 0.76 4.82 6.23
CA TYR A 114 2.06 4.13 6.30
C TYR A 114 3.22 5.09 6.58
N PRO A 115 3.32 5.70 7.77
CA PRO A 115 4.47 6.52 8.11
C PRO A 115 5.73 5.66 8.26
N VAL A 116 6.88 6.24 7.93
CA VAL A 116 8.19 5.67 8.25
C VAL A 116 8.61 6.18 9.63
N SER A 117 8.86 5.26 10.56
CA SER A 117 9.31 5.53 11.91
C SER A 117 10.56 4.71 12.19
N LYS A 118 11.66 5.36 12.58
CA LYS A 118 12.95 4.70 12.91
C LYS A 118 13.46 3.75 11.81
N GLY A 119 13.22 4.09 10.54
CA GLY A 119 13.65 3.29 9.38
C GLY A 119 12.69 2.16 8.99
N ASN A 120 11.67 1.84 9.80
CA ASN A 120 10.65 0.84 9.49
C ASN A 120 9.32 1.49 9.13
N ARG A 121 8.54 0.86 8.25
CA ARG A 121 7.17 1.30 7.95
C ARG A 121 6.24 0.82 9.06
N SER A 122 5.58 1.76 9.72
CA SER A 122 4.48 1.47 10.65
C SER A 122 3.16 1.49 9.90
N LEU A 123 2.16 0.79 10.43
CA LEU A 123 0.78 0.81 9.95
C LEU A 123 -0.06 1.52 10.99
N VAL A 124 -0.62 2.67 10.63
CA VAL A 124 -1.58 3.39 11.50
C VAL A 124 -2.98 3.16 10.95
N ILE A 125 -3.89 2.65 11.78
CA ILE A 125 -5.29 2.38 11.42
C ILE A 125 -6.18 3.20 12.32
N SER A 126 -7.06 4.00 11.73
CA SER A 126 -8.07 4.78 12.44
C SER A 126 -9.48 4.32 12.08
N PHE A 127 -10.32 4.09 13.08
CA PHE A 127 -11.70 3.64 12.88
C PHE A 127 -12.62 4.09 14.02
N SER A 128 -13.92 4.02 13.80
CA SER A 128 -14.94 4.25 14.82
C SER A 128 -15.91 3.06 14.83
N PRO A 129 -16.05 2.32 15.94
CA PRO A 129 -16.89 1.12 16.02
C PRO A 129 -18.40 1.41 16.07
N GLY A 130 -18.86 2.63 15.72
CA GLY A 130 -20.26 3.03 15.77
C GLY A 130 -20.48 4.49 15.35
N CYS A 131 -21.35 5.22 16.05
CA CYS A 131 -21.55 6.66 15.84
C CYS A 131 -20.25 7.43 16.11
N GLN A 132 -19.98 8.44 15.29
CA GLN A 132 -18.74 9.23 15.12
C GLN A 132 -18.11 9.85 16.40
N SER A 133 -18.63 9.61 17.60
CA SER A 133 -18.16 10.22 18.85
C SER A 133 -16.86 9.63 19.39
N THR A 134 -16.53 8.37 19.02
CA THR A 134 -15.33 7.70 19.52
C THR A 134 -14.47 7.21 18.38
N LYS A 135 -13.33 7.86 18.16
CA LYS A 135 -12.32 7.51 17.18
C LYS A 135 -11.17 6.80 17.87
N TYR A 136 -10.86 5.59 17.41
CA TYR A 136 -9.65 4.88 17.79
C TYR A 136 -8.58 5.05 16.71
N GLU A 137 -7.33 5.11 17.15
CA GLU A 137 -6.15 5.04 16.28
C GLU A 137 -5.15 4.04 16.87
N TYR A 138 -4.83 3.02 16.08
CA TYR A 138 -3.88 1.98 16.43
C TYR A 138 -2.65 2.11 15.55
N THR A 139 -1.47 2.18 16.16
CA THR A 139 -0.19 2.09 15.45
C THR A 139 0.36 0.69 15.62
N LEU A 140 0.68 0.05 14.50
CA LEU A 140 1.27 -1.25 14.42
C LEU A 140 2.67 -1.18 13.82
N GLU A 141 3.53 -2.07 14.28
CA GLU A 141 4.87 -2.30 13.72
C GLU A 141 5.01 -3.76 13.29
N PRO A 142 5.76 -4.02 12.20
CA PRO A 142 6.09 -5.38 11.82
C PRO A 142 6.97 -6.00 12.90
N LEU A 143 6.78 -7.29 13.14
CA LEU A 143 7.72 -8.07 13.91
C LEU A 143 8.97 -8.34 13.06
N PRO A 144 10.17 -8.34 13.69
CA PRO A 144 11.39 -8.76 13.03
C PRO A 144 11.38 -10.23 12.63
#